data_AF-A0A417Y6L6-F1
#
_entry.id   AF-A0A417Y6L6-F1
#
_cell.length_a   1.000
_cell.length_b   1.000
_cell.length_c   1.000
_cell.angle_alpha   90.00
_cell.angle_beta   90.00
_cell.angle_gamma   90.00
#
_symmetry.space_group_name_H-M   'P 1'
#
loop_
_entity.id
_entity.type
_entity.pdbx_description
1 polymer ?
#
loop_
_entity_poly.entity_id
_entity_poly.type
_entity_poly.pdbx_seq_one_letter_code
_entity_poly.pdbx_strand_id
1 'polypeptide(L)'
;MRASSGRDRFVESPPPRAVEGYDEAVRAGLTPQVPGATPPSVDVVPTARTALRQAFVVVGAAAVAIAVTMVVGGRGGGLGGPQLFALLAVSVLGITAVAVAVRRFGRVQLDELQHGYTTTSYKLGRWWMRVAPDGPVTVGWVEWDWSGTWVLRPDGVVVSAPRPDRDAPGLYPSPRRPGSLELWTGHQWSGYVPPRRWTARGTGEHHEYGDDPC
;
A
#
# COMPACT_ATOMS: atom_id res chain seq x y z
N MET A 1 -31.61 25.82 19.60
CA MET A 1 -30.23 25.30 19.45
C MET A 1 -30.27 24.08 18.55
N ARG A 2 -29.90 24.21 17.27
CA ARG A 2 -29.76 23.06 16.36
C ARG A 2 -28.33 22.54 16.48
N ALA A 3 -28.18 21.27 16.82
CA ALA A 3 -26.92 20.56 16.73
C ALA A 3 -26.49 20.53 15.25
N SER A 4 -25.41 21.23 14.92
CA SER A 4 -24.73 21.09 13.64
C SER A 4 -24.11 19.69 13.60
N SER A 5 -24.66 18.82 12.75
CA SER A 5 -24.02 17.55 12.45
C SER A 5 -22.68 17.83 11.78
N GLY A 6 -21.58 17.51 12.47
CA GLY A 6 -20.22 17.57 11.93
C GLY A 6 -19.97 16.52 10.85
N ARG A 7 -20.64 16.64 9.69
CA ARG A 7 -20.47 15.78 8.52
C ARG A 7 -19.92 16.49 7.27
N ASP A 8 -19.58 17.77 7.35
CA ASP A 8 -19.23 18.57 6.17
C ASP A 8 -17.84 19.22 6.24
N ARG A 9 -16.80 18.43 6.52
CA ARG A 9 -15.43 18.79 6.14
C ARG A 9 -14.62 17.55 5.75
N PHE A 10 -15.12 16.77 4.80
CA PHE A 10 -14.16 16.25 3.82
C PHE A 10 -13.68 17.49 3.08
N VAL A 11 -12.50 17.99 3.45
CA VAL A 11 -11.82 18.98 2.61
C VAL A 11 -11.66 18.26 1.28
N GLU A 12 -12.47 18.67 0.30
CA GLU A 12 -12.45 18.16 -1.06
C GLU A 12 -11.04 18.39 -1.58
N SER A 13 -10.24 17.34 -1.46
CA SER A 13 -8.82 17.44 -1.76
C SER A 13 -8.72 17.44 -3.29
N PRO A 14 -7.89 18.31 -3.87
CA PRO A 14 -7.82 18.45 -5.32
C PRO A 14 -7.46 17.10 -5.98
N PRO A 15 -8.00 16.79 -7.17
CA PRO A 15 -7.56 15.62 -7.91
C PRO A 15 -6.06 15.74 -8.27
N PRO A 16 -5.34 14.63 -8.52
CA PRO A 16 -3.92 14.65 -8.85
C PRO A 16 -3.50 15.69 -9.89
N ARG A 17 -4.27 15.82 -10.98
CA ARG A 17 -3.99 16.76 -12.07
C ARG A 17 -4.04 18.24 -11.67
N ALA A 18 -4.72 18.56 -10.58
CA ALA A 18 -4.84 19.92 -10.06
C ALA A 18 -3.76 20.25 -9.01
N VAL A 19 -2.88 19.31 -8.67
CA VAL A 19 -1.79 19.54 -7.73
C VAL A 19 -0.59 20.16 -8.43
N GLU A 20 0.01 21.18 -7.80
CA GLU A 20 1.24 21.80 -8.28
C GLU A 20 2.36 20.77 -8.46
N GLY A 21 3.09 20.87 -9.58
CA GLY A 21 4.15 19.94 -9.94
C GLY A 21 3.67 18.65 -10.61
N TYR A 22 2.36 18.48 -10.88
CA TYR A 22 1.83 17.31 -11.59
C TYR A 22 2.52 17.09 -12.94
N ASP A 23 2.56 18.11 -13.81
CA ASP A 23 3.16 17.98 -15.14
C ASP A 23 4.67 17.70 -15.09
N GLU A 24 5.37 18.19 -14.08
CA GLU A 24 6.77 17.87 -13.84
C GLU A 24 6.95 16.41 -13.40
N ALA A 25 6.12 15.95 -12.46
CA ALA A 25 6.14 14.56 -11.99
C ALA A 25 5.77 13.57 -13.11
N VAL A 26 4.83 13.92 -13.99
CA VAL A 26 4.50 13.14 -15.18
C VAL A 26 5.71 13.05 -16.11
N ARG A 27 6.34 14.18 -16.44
CA ARG A 27 7.55 14.22 -17.29
C ARG A 27 8.72 13.45 -16.68
N ALA A 28 8.84 13.46 -15.36
CA ALA A 28 9.86 12.71 -14.62
C ALA A 28 9.51 11.22 -14.44
N GLY A 29 8.37 10.75 -14.95
CA GLY A 29 7.96 9.34 -14.82
C GLY A 29 7.67 8.93 -13.36
N LEU A 30 7.34 9.88 -12.49
CA LEU A 30 7.08 9.66 -11.07
C LEU A 30 5.61 9.32 -10.78
N THR A 31 4.71 9.55 -11.72
CA THR A 31 3.29 9.20 -11.64
C THR A 31 2.97 7.90 -12.38
N PRO A 32 1.89 7.19 -12.06
CA PRO A 32 1.39 6.05 -12.83
C PRO A 32 1.36 6.32 -14.34
N GLN A 33 1.98 5.43 -15.10
CA GLN A 33 2.03 5.49 -16.57
C GLN A 33 0.99 4.51 -17.13
N VAL A 34 -0.24 4.97 -17.33
CA VAL A 34 -1.34 4.11 -17.82
C VAL A 34 -1.46 4.23 -19.34
N PRO A 35 -1.14 3.17 -20.11
CA PRO A 35 -1.32 3.21 -21.56
C PRO A 35 -2.82 3.23 -21.92
N GLY A 36 -3.23 4.14 -22.79
CA GLY A 36 -4.65 4.33 -23.10
C GLY A 36 -5.27 3.32 -24.08
N ALA A 37 -4.47 2.74 -24.98
CA ALA A 37 -4.98 1.92 -26.10
C ALA A 37 -4.77 0.41 -25.92
N THR A 38 -3.69 0.01 -25.25
CA THR A 38 -3.30 -1.41 -25.13
C THR A 38 -2.91 -1.73 -23.69
N PRO A 39 -3.28 -2.91 -23.17
CA PRO A 39 -2.86 -3.31 -21.83
C PRO A 39 -1.34 -3.45 -21.75
N PRO A 40 -0.70 -3.04 -20.65
CA PRO A 40 0.71 -3.33 -20.41
C PRO A 40 0.94 -4.82 -20.13
N SER A 41 2.17 -5.29 -20.32
CA SER A 41 2.59 -6.63 -19.88
C SER A 41 2.76 -6.68 -18.36
N VAL A 42 2.63 -7.89 -17.80
CA VAL A 42 2.87 -8.11 -16.36
C VAL A 42 4.37 -8.27 -16.13
N ASP A 43 5.04 -7.18 -15.79
CA ASP A 43 6.50 -7.10 -15.69
C ASP A 43 7.02 -7.18 -14.23
N VAL A 44 6.15 -6.92 -13.25
CA VAL A 44 6.48 -6.98 -11.82
C VAL A 44 6.32 -8.41 -11.28
N VAL A 45 7.45 -9.03 -10.89
CA VAL A 45 7.49 -10.39 -10.34
C VAL A 45 8.16 -10.41 -8.96
N PRO A 46 7.53 -10.99 -7.91
CA PRO A 46 6.19 -11.57 -7.91
C PRO A 46 5.10 -10.50 -8.07
N THR A 47 3.96 -10.89 -8.63
CA THR A 47 2.80 -10.00 -8.76
C THR A 47 2.20 -9.61 -7.42
N ALA A 48 1.49 -8.48 -7.35
CA ALA A 48 0.82 -8.01 -6.14
C ALA A 48 -0.19 -9.04 -5.63
N ARG A 49 -0.87 -9.76 -6.53
CA ARG A 49 -1.79 -10.85 -6.16
C ARG A 49 -1.08 -12.00 -5.48
N THR A 50 0.11 -12.34 -5.96
CA THR A 50 0.93 -13.39 -5.36
C THR A 50 1.46 -12.93 -4.00
N ALA A 51 1.95 -11.71 -3.90
CA ALA A 51 2.41 -11.13 -2.64
C ALA A 51 1.29 -11.03 -1.59
N LEU A 52 0.08 -10.65 -2.00
CA LEU A 52 -1.10 -10.62 -1.12
C LEU A 52 -1.46 -12.03 -0.60
N ARG A 53 -1.48 -13.02 -1.49
CA ARG A 53 -1.70 -14.43 -1.11
C ARG A 53 -0.66 -14.90 -0.11
N GLN A 54 0.62 -14.58 -0.35
CA GLN A 54 1.71 -14.90 0.58
C GLN A 54 1.50 -14.23 1.94
N ALA A 55 1.08 -12.96 1.97
CA ALA A 55 0.78 -12.27 3.21
C ALA A 55 -0.35 -12.97 4.00
N PHE A 56 -1.43 -13.41 3.34
CA PHE A 56 -2.47 -14.19 4.01
C PHE A 56 -1.98 -15.54 4.55
N VAL A 57 -1.13 -16.25 3.79
CA VAL A 57 -0.51 -17.50 4.25
C VAL A 57 0.34 -17.26 5.50
N VAL A 58 1.15 -16.19 5.51
CA VAL A 58 1.99 -15.83 6.68
C VAL A 58 1.14 -15.48 7.90
N VAL A 59 0.05 -14.72 7.72
CA VAL A 59 -0.90 -14.41 8.80
C VAL A 59 -1.53 -15.69 9.36
N GLY A 60 -1.99 -16.59 8.49
CA GLY A 60 -2.58 -17.87 8.89
C GLY A 60 -1.57 -18.74 9.65
N ALA A 61 -0.33 -18.86 9.15
CA ALA A 61 0.73 -19.63 9.78
C ALA A 61 1.10 -19.06 11.17
N ALA A 62 1.19 -17.73 11.30
CA ALA A 62 1.45 -17.08 12.59
C ALA A 62 0.33 -17.36 13.61
N ALA A 63 -0.94 -17.27 13.18
CA ALA A 63 -2.09 -17.58 14.04
C ALA A 63 -2.09 -19.05 14.50
N VAL A 64 -1.82 -19.98 13.59
CA VAL A 64 -1.71 -21.42 13.91
C VAL A 64 -0.55 -21.68 14.89
N ALA A 65 0.62 -21.07 14.69
CA ALA A 65 1.76 -21.23 15.58
C ALA A 65 1.46 -20.76 17.01
N ILE A 66 0.77 -19.61 17.14
CA ILE A 66 0.31 -19.10 18.45
C ILE A 66 -0.67 -20.08 19.09
N ALA A 67 -1.68 -20.56 18.34
CA ALA A 67 -2.67 -21.50 18.84
C ALA A 67 -2.04 -22.83 19.31
N VAL A 68 -1.12 -23.39 18.52
CA VAL A 68 -0.38 -24.62 18.89
C VAL A 68 0.43 -24.39 20.18
N THR A 69 1.11 -23.25 20.31
CA THR A 69 1.88 -22.91 21.51
C THR A 69 0.99 -22.83 22.76
N MET A 70 -0.22 -22.31 22.63
CA MET A 70 -1.20 -22.26 23.72
C MET A 70 -1.69 -23.67 24.10
N VAL A 71 -2.06 -24.51 23.13
CA VAL A 71 -2.59 -25.86 23.37
C VAL A 71 -1.54 -26.80 23.98
N VAL A 72 -0.31 -26.77 23.47
CA VAL A 72 0.75 -27.70 23.91
C VAL A 72 1.13 -27.48 25.37
N GLY A 73 1.24 -26.23 25.82
CA GLY A 73 1.59 -25.96 27.22
C GLY A 73 0.40 -25.81 28.17
N GLY A 74 -0.84 -25.70 27.67
CA GLY A 74 -2.05 -25.64 28.50
C GLY A 74 -2.41 -26.95 29.23
N ARG A 75 -1.69 -28.05 29.00
CA ARG A 75 -2.00 -29.38 29.56
C ARG A 75 -1.81 -29.52 31.09
N GLY A 76 -1.38 -28.48 31.80
CA GLY A 76 -1.03 -28.55 33.23
C GLY A 76 -1.67 -27.50 34.16
N GLY A 77 -2.65 -26.72 33.70
CA GLY A 77 -3.41 -25.80 34.57
C GLY A 77 -2.79 -24.40 34.80
N GLY A 78 -1.68 -24.06 34.15
CA GLY A 78 -1.10 -22.71 34.20
C GLY A 78 -0.04 -22.47 33.13
N LEU A 79 0.15 -21.20 32.73
CA LEU A 79 1.25 -20.78 31.84
C LEU A 79 2.56 -20.76 32.65
N GLY A 80 3.34 -21.83 32.57
CA GLY A 80 4.69 -21.85 33.16
C GLY A 80 5.62 -20.82 32.49
N GLY A 81 6.66 -20.37 33.20
CA GLY A 81 7.64 -19.40 32.69
C GLY A 81 8.18 -19.71 31.29
N PRO A 82 8.67 -20.93 31.00
CA PRO A 82 9.16 -21.30 29.66
C PRO A 82 8.09 -21.19 28.56
N GLN A 83 6.83 -21.49 28.89
CA GLN A 83 5.72 -21.39 27.94
C GLN A 83 5.37 -19.94 27.62
N LEU A 84 5.39 -19.06 28.63
CA LEU A 84 5.20 -17.63 28.42
C LEU A 84 6.30 -17.07 27.49
N PHE A 85 7.56 -17.45 27.71
CA PHE A 85 8.66 -17.06 26.81
C PHE A 85 8.47 -17.57 25.39
N ALA A 86 8.07 -18.83 25.21
CA ALA A 86 7.78 -19.39 23.89
C ALA A 86 6.64 -18.63 23.18
N LEU A 87 5.56 -18.31 23.90
CA LEU A 87 4.43 -17.57 23.37
C LEU A 87 4.85 -16.16 22.92
N LEU A 88 5.62 -15.45 23.75
CA LEU A 88 6.14 -14.12 23.40
C LEU A 88 7.07 -14.18 22.19
N ALA A 89 8.00 -15.14 22.14
CA ALA A 89 8.91 -15.31 21.02
C ALA A 89 8.17 -15.59 19.71
N VAL A 90 7.22 -16.54 19.71
CA VAL A 90 6.39 -16.86 18.54
C VAL A 90 5.55 -15.66 18.12
N SER A 91 5.00 -14.91 19.07
CA SER A 91 4.20 -13.71 18.77
C SER A 91 5.04 -12.62 18.11
N VAL A 92 6.23 -12.32 18.65
CA VAL A 92 7.15 -11.31 18.08
C VAL A 92 7.62 -11.72 16.68
N LEU A 93 7.98 -12.99 16.49
CA LEU A 93 8.38 -13.52 15.17
C LEU A 93 7.21 -13.46 14.18
N GLY A 94 6.01 -13.88 14.61
CA GLY A 94 4.79 -13.83 13.80
C GLY A 94 4.42 -12.41 13.38
N ILE A 95 4.40 -11.46 14.32
CA ILE A 95 4.12 -10.05 14.03
C ILE A 95 5.15 -9.48 13.06
N THR A 96 6.43 -9.76 13.28
CA THR A 96 7.52 -9.31 12.39
C THR A 96 7.34 -9.88 10.98
N ALA A 97 7.08 -11.17 10.85
CA ALA A 97 6.89 -11.84 9.56
C ALA A 97 5.67 -11.26 8.81
N VAL A 98 4.56 -11.05 9.51
CA VAL A 98 3.36 -10.39 8.95
C VAL A 98 3.69 -8.97 8.48
N ALA A 99 4.37 -8.18 9.31
CA ALA A 99 4.74 -6.81 8.95
C ALA A 99 5.64 -6.76 7.70
N VAL A 100 6.60 -7.68 7.58
CA VAL A 100 7.46 -7.81 6.39
C VAL A 100 6.65 -8.20 5.16
N ALA A 101 5.79 -9.21 5.26
CA ALA A 101 4.97 -9.69 4.15
C ALA A 101 4.02 -8.59 3.62
N VAL A 102 3.39 -7.86 4.54
CA VAL A 102 2.50 -6.74 4.21
C VAL A 102 3.26 -5.58 3.56
N ARG A 103 4.44 -5.21 4.09
CA ARG A 103 5.29 -4.18 3.47
C ARG A 103 5.80 -4.59 2.09
N ARG A 104 6.03 -5.89 1.87
CA ARG A 104 6.42 -6.42 0.56
C ARG A 104 5.26 -6.30 -0.43
N PHE A 105 4.06 -6.71 -0.03
CA PHE A 105 2.86 -6.54 -0.85
C PHE A 105 2.65 -5.07 -1.24
N GLY A 106 2.79 -4.15 -0.30
CA GLY A 106 2.69 -2.71 -0.56
C GLY A 106 3.63 -2.19 -1.63
N ARG A 107 4.91 -2.57 -1.54
CA ARG A 107 5.92 -2.17 -2.53
C ARG A 107 5.59 -2.72 -3.91
N VAL A 108 5.33 -4.03 -3.99
CA VAL A 108 4.97 -4.70 -5.25
C VAL A 108 3.73 -4.07 -5.89
N GLN A 109 2.72 -3.74 -5.09
CA GLN A 109 1.52 -3.10 -5.61
C GLN A 109 1.80 -1.70 -6.15
N LEU A 110 2.58 -0.88 -5.44
CA LEU A 110 2.96 0.45 -5.94
C LEU A 110 3.79 0.34 -7.21
N ASP A 111 4.67 -0.66 -7.29
CA ASP A 111 5.44 -0.92 -8.50
C ASP A 111 4.52 -1.29 -9.67
N GLU A 112 3.54 -2.19 -9.48
CA GLU A 112 2.53 -2.48 -10.53
C GLU A 112 1.76 -1.22 -10.96
N LEU A 113 1.30 -0.43 -9.99
CA LEU A 113 0.55 0.81 -10.26
C LEU A 113 1.38 1.83 -11.03
N GLN A 114 2.69 1.90 -10.78
CA GLN A 114 3.59 2.75 -11.53
C GLN A 114 3.65 2.38 -13.01
N HIS A 115 3.55 1.08 -13.32
CA HIS A 115 3.45 0.55 -14.68
C HIS A 115 2.02 0.64 -15.27
N GLY A 116 1.09 1.29 -14.56
CA GLY A 116 -0.26 1.55 -15.04
C GLY A 116 -1.19 0.34 -15.01
N TYR A 117 -0.87 -0.69 -14.21
CA TYR A 117 -1.74 -1.83 -14.00
C TYR A 117 -1.77 -2.30 -12.54
N THR A 118 -2.66 -3.25 -12.24
CA THR A 118 -2.63 -4.01 -10.99
C THR A 118 -3.13 -5.42 -11.24
N THR A 119 -2.55 -6.39 -10.53
CA THR A 119 -3.03 -7.77 -10.49
C THR A 119 -4.03 -8.03 -9.35
N THR A 120 -4.28 -7.01 -8.54
CA THR A 120 -5.20 -7.04 -7.39
C THR A 120 -6.24 -5.96 -7.47
N SER A 121 -7.47 -6.29 -7.09
CA SER A 121 -8.56 -5.33 -6.96
C SER A 121 -9.33 -5.64 -5.69
N TYR A 122 -9.24 -4.77 -4.69
CA TYR A 122 -10.03 -4.81 -3.47
C TYR A 122 -10.66 -3.45 -3.26
N LYS A 123 -11.88 -3.39 -2.72
CA LYS A 123 -12.58 -2.12 -2.54
C LYS A 123 -12.08 -1.34 -1.34
N LEU A 124 -11.73 -2.03 -0.26
CA LEU A 124 -11.31 -1.44 1.01
C LEU A 124 -9.96 -1.99 1.41
N GLY A 125 -9.05 -1.09 1.80
CA GLY A 125 -7.73 -1.46 2.32
C GLY A 125 -7.32 -0.62 3.52
N ARG A 126 -6.62 -1.24 4.47
CA ARG A 126 -5.74 -0.56 5.44
C ARG A 126 -4.41 -0.39 4.74
N TRP A 127 -4.22 0.67 3.97
CA TRP A 127 -2.96 0.84 3.25
C TRP A 127 -1.83 1.00 4.32
N TRP A 128 -0.89 0.06 4.34
CA TRP A 128 -0.65 -0.77 5.54
C TRP A 128 0.42 -0.24 6.52
N MET A 129 -0.11 0.24 7.66
CA MET A 129 0.50 0.40 8.98
C MET A 129 1.54 1.52 9.15
N ARG A 130 1.22 2.71 8.62
CA ARG A 130 1.45 3.97 9.34
C ARG A 130 0.37 4.96 8.94
N VAL A 131 -0.48 5.34 9.89
CA VAL A 131 -1.39 6.49 9.73
C VAL A 131 -0.51 7.69 9.44
N ALA A 132 -0.69 8.30 8.27
CA ALA A 132 -0.04 9.58 8.02
C ALA A 132 -0.63 10.59 9.02
N PRO A 133 0.21 11.33 9.77
CA PRO A 133 -0.28 12.26 10.80
C PRO A 133 -1.26 13.31 10.24
N ASP A 134 -1.13 13.64 8.95
CA ASP A 134 -1.98 14.60 8.23
C ASP A 134 -2.91 13.96 7.19
N GLY A 135 -2.93 12.62 7.10
CA GLY A 135 -3.89 11.85 6.29
C GLY A 135 -5.32 12.11 6.78
N PRO A 136 -6.38 11.91 5.97
CA PRO A 136 -7.73 11.90 6.56
C PRO A 136 -7.70 10.92 7.74
N VAL A 137 -8.08 11.41 8.93
CA VAL A 137 -8.27 10.58 10.13
C VAL A 137 -9.54 9.76 9.91
N THR A 138 -9.61 9.02 8.81
CA THR A 138 -10.65 8.03 8.61
C THR A 138 -10.22 6.81 9.38
N VAL A 139 -11.09 6.42 10.29
CA VAL A 139 -10.95 5.27 11.18
C VAL A 139 -10.80 4.00 10.32
N GLY A 140 -9.57 3.73 9.89
CA GLY A 140 -9.07 2.43 9.48
C GLY A 140 -9.19 2.01 8.01
N TRP A 141 -9.95 2.67 7.13
CA TRP A 141 -10.12 2.16 5.76
C TRP A 141 -10.07 3.26 4.71
N VAL A 142 -9.27 3.02 3.66
CA VAL A 142 -9.31 3.82 2.44
C VAL A 142 -10.03 3.03 1.35
N GLU A 143 -10.92 3.70 0.64
CA GLU A 143 -11.57 3.15 -0.53
C GLU A 143 -10.64 3.29 -1.74
N TRP A 144 -10.56 2.21 -2.51
CA TRP A 144 -9.78 2.16 -3.73
C TRP A 144 -10.69 2.13 -4.94
N ASP A 145 -10.37 2.99 -5.90
CA ASP A 145 -10.93 2.94 -7.23
C ASP A 145 -9.84 2.61 -8.23
N TRP A 146 -10.02 1.43 -8.83
CA TRP A 146 -9.14 0.88 -9.83
C TRP A 146 -9.58 1.26 -11.24
N SER A 147 -10.66 2.04 -11.40
CA SER A 147 -11.22 2.36 -12.70
C SER A 147 -10.29 3.17 -13.57
N GLY A 148 -9.31 3.90 -13.02
CA GLY A 148 -8.29 4.62 -13.78
C GLY A 148 -7.08 3.77 -14.21
N THR A 149 -6.99 2.48 -13.84
CA THR A 149 -5.84 1.61 -14.14
C THR A 149 -6.25 0.31 -14.81
N TRP A 150 -5.33 -0.35 -15.51
CA TRP A 150 -5.59 -1.70 -16.03
C TRP A 150 -5.66 -2.71 -14.88
N VAL A 151 -6.72 -3.51 -14.83
CA VAL A 151 -6.79 -4.65 -13.92
C VAL A 151 -6.49 -5.90 -14.71
N LEU A 152 -5.40 -6.58 -14.37
CA LEU A 152 -4.92 -7.78 -15.04
C LEU A 152 -5.00 -9.00 -14.11
N ARG A 153 -5.05 -10.18 -14.69
CA ARG A 153 -4.71 -11.41 -13.98
C ARG A 153 -3.18 -11.59 -13.96
N PRO A 154 -2.64 -12.43 -13.06
CA PRO A 154 -1.19 -12.69 -13.01
C PRO A 154 -0.59 -13.28 -14.30
N ASP A 155 -1.43 -13.86 -15.17
CA ASP A 155 -1.05 -14.39 -16.49
C ASP A 155 -1.15 -13.35 -17.61
N GLY A 156 -1.46 -12.09 -17.29
CA GLY A 156 -1.58 -10.99 -18.24
C GLY A 156 -2.97 -10.84 -18.87
N VAL A 157 -3.93 -11.71 -18.56
CA VAL A 157 -5.29 -11.58 -19.08
C VAL A 157 -5.95 -10.32 -18.51
N VAL A 158 -6.50 -9.48 -19.40
CA VAL A 158 -7.23 -8.27 -19.02
C VAL A 158 -8.54 -8.63 -18.30
N VAL A 159 -8.74 -8.06 -17.12
CA VAL A 159 -9.99 -8.11 -16.36
C VAL A 159 -10.81 -6.83 -16.57
N SER A 160 -10.16 -5.67 -16.55
CA SER A 160 -10.80 -4.37 -16.80
C SER A 160 -9.82 -3.41 -17.45
N ALA A 161 -10.32 -2.62 -18.40
CA ALA A 161 -9.61 -1.49 -18.99
C ALA A 161 -9.79 -0.22 -18.13
N PRO A 162 -8.84 0.74 -18.20
CA PRO A 162 -8.95 2.01 -17.51
C PRO A 162 -9.99 2.92 -18.19
N ARG A 163 -10.60 3.77 -17.38
CA ARG A 163 -11.48 4.84 -17.78
C ARG A 163 -10.66 6.11 -18.02
N PRO A 164 -10.80 6.77 -19.17
CA PRO A 164 -9.98 7.94 -19.50
C PRO A 164 -10.31 9.18 -18.65
N ASP A 165 -11.51 9.22 -18.05
CA ASP A 165 -11.99 10.29 -17.17
C ASP A 165 -11.51 10.16 -15.71
N ARG A 166 -10.69 9.15 -15.40
CA ARG A 166 -10.30 8.79 -14.03
C ARG A 166 -8.79 8.73 -13.89
N ASP A 167 -8.29 9.32 -12.81
CA ASP A 167 -6.88 9.19 -12.44
C ASP A 167 -6.64 7.83 -11.80
N ALA A 168 -5.60 7.15 -12.25
CA ALA A 168 -5.21 5.87 -11.68
C ALA A 168 -4.81 6.02 -10.21
N PRO A 169 -5.07 5.00 -9.38
CA PRO A 169 -4.45 4.95 -8.07
C PRO A 169 -2.92 4.82 -8.21
N GLY A 170 -2.17 5.47 -7.32
CA GLY A 170 -0.71 5.47 -7.33
C GLY A 170 -0.12 6.72 -6.71
N LEU A 171 1.18 6.95 -6.95
CA LEU A 171 1.92 8.04 -6.31
C LEU A 171 1.93 9.29 -7.19
N TYR A 172 1.59 10.43 -6.60
CA TYR A 172 1.48 11.73 -7.26
C TYR A 172 2.05 12.83 -6.36
N PRO A 173 2.37 14.03 -6.87
CA PRO A 173 2.74 15.16 -6.01
C PRO A 173 1.73 15.38 -4.88
N SER A 174 2.23 15.52 -3.64
CA SER A 174 1.37 15.69 -2.47
C SER A 174 0.79 17.11 -2.45
N PRO A 175 -0.54 17.26 -2.31
CA PRO A 175 -1.14 18.58 -2.06
C PRO A 175 -0.85 19.11 -0.65
N ARG A 176 -0.33 18.26 0.25
CA ARG A 176 -0.08 18.58 1.66
C ARG A 176 1.40 18.80 1.98
N ARG A 177 2.30 18.19 1.22
CA ARG A 177 3.74 18.20 1.46
C ARG A 177 4.49 18.50 0.16
N PRO A 178 4.74 19.79 -0.14
CA PRO A 178 5.49 20.19 -1.33
C PRO A 178 6.81 19.42 -1.46
N GLY A 179 7.15 19.00 -2.69
CA GLY A 179 8.34 18.21 -2.97
C GLY A 179 8.28 16.73 -2.56
N SER A 180 7.14 16.24 -2.06
CA SER A 180 6.92 14.82 -1.74
C SER A 180 5.88 14.18 -2.65
N LEU A 181 6.00 12.89 -2.88
CA LEU A 181 4.93 12.09 -3.49
C LEU A 181 3.97 11.58 -2.41
N GLU A 182 2.71 11.44 -2.76
CA GLU A 182 1.67 10.90 -1.91
C GLU A 182 0.73 9.95 -2.65
N LEU A 183 0.22 8.93 -1.96
CA LEU A 183 -0.62 7.91 -2.58
C LEU A 183 -2.06 8.39 -2.72
N TRP A 184 -2.49 8.52 -3.96
CA TRP A 184 -3.87 8.67 -4.41
C TRP A 184 -4.51 7.29 -4.57
N THR A 185 -5.71 7.09 -4.04
CA THR A 185 -6.40 5.79 -4.09
C THR A 185 -7.40 5.67 -5.25
N GLY A 186 -7.47 6.67 -6.14
CA GLY A 186 -8.52 6.80 -7.15
C GLY A 186 -9.70 7.68 -6.68
N HIS A 187 -9.89 7.80 -5.36
CA HIS A 187 -10.92 8.69 -4.77
C HIS A 187 -10.34 9.77 -3.85
N GLN A 188 -9.27 9.44 -3.12
CA GLN A 188 -8.78 10.30 -2.05
C GLN A 188 -7.27 10.14 -1.83
N TRP A 189 -6.70 11.17 -1.20
CA TRP A 189 -5.31 11.18 -0.76
C TRP A 189 -5.16 10.43 0.56
N SER A 190 -4.45 9.31 0.53
CA SER A 190 -4.30 8.40 1.68
C SER A 190 -3.42 8.95 2.80
N GLY A 191 -2.62 9.99 2.52
CA GLY A 191 -1.59 10.53 3.40
C GLY A 191 -0.25 9.81 3.31
N TYR A 192 -0.19 8.66 2.64
CA TYR A 192 1.07 7.93 2.50
C TYR A 192 2.11 8.75 1.78
N VAL A 193 3.26 8.96 2.39
CA VAL A 193 4.45 9.38 1.67
C VAL A 193 5.42 8.20 1.66
N PRO A 194 5.83 7.71 0.49
CA PRO A 194 6.81 6.64 0.42
C PRO A 194 8.14 7.12 1.01
N PRO A 195 8.99 6.22 1.52
CA PRO A 195 10.35 6.59 1.94
C PRO A 195 11.10 7.25 0.77
N ARG A 196 11.98 8.23 1.05
CA ARG A 196 12.75 8.98 0.03
C ARG A 196 13.47 8.10 -1.01
N ARG A 197 13.77 6.83 -0.67
CA ARG A 197 14.40 5.84 -1.56
C ARG A 197 13.46 5.23 -2.62
N TRP A 198 12.19 5.64 -2.69
CA TRP A 198 11.22 5.18 -3.69
C TRP A 198 11.27 6.00 -4.99
N THR A 199 12.14 7.01 -5.11
CA THR A 199 12.35 7.73 -6.38
C THR A 199 12.64 6.74 -7.50
N ALA A 200 11.86 6.86 -8.57
CA ALA A 200 11.73 5.90 -9.66
C ALA A 200 13.10 5.38 -10.14
N ARG A 201 13.40 4.13 -9.75
CA ARG A 201 14.56 3.41 -10.25
C ARG A 201 14.17 2.71 -11.55
N GLY A 202 14.02 3.51 -12.60
CA GLY A 202 13.84 3.09 -14.00
C GLY A 202 15.01 3.47 -14.92
N THR A 203 15.99 4.22 -14.41
CA THR A 203 17.27 4.45 -15.08
C THR A 203 18.37 4.16 -14.07
N GLY A 204 19.30 3.28 -14.43
CA GLY A 204 20.44 2.99 -13.59
C GLY A 204 21.24 4.26 -13.35
N GLU A 205 21.33 4.69 -12.10
CA GLU A 205 22.54 5.31 -11.56
C GLU A 205 22.47 5.29 -10.03
N HIS A 206 23.49 4.67 -9.45
CA HIS A 206 23.80 4.76 -8.04
C HIS A 206 24.18 6.20 -7.72
N HIS A 207 23.33 6.93 -7.01
CA HIS A 207 23.78 7.97 -6.10
C HIS A 207 23.36 7.60 -4.69
N GLU A 208 24.23 6.80 -4.09
CA GLU A 208 24.52 6.84 -2.66
C GLU A 208 24.93 8.28 -2.32
N TYR A 209 24.08 8.99 -1.58
CA TYR A 209 24.50 10.22 -0.93
C TYR A 209 24.18 10.12 0.56
N GLY A 210 25.26 9.90 1.31
CA GLY A 210 25.50 10.43 2.65
C GLY A 210 24.48 10.12 3.73
N ASP A 211 24.86 9.18 4.60
CA ASP A 211 24.65 9.42 6.03
C ASP A 211 25.11 10.85 6.38
N ASP A 212 24.28 11.60 7.08
CA ASP A 212 24.79 12.42 8.18
C ASP A 212 23.70 12.63 9.25
N PRO A 213 24.06 12.43 10.53
CA PRO A 213 23.18 12.66 11.67
C PRO A 213 23.27 14.12 12.14
N CYS A 214 22.13 14.69 12.48
CA CYS A 214 22.00 15.78 13.45
C CYS A 214 20.90 15.42 14.43
#